data_AF-A0A7Y3EA19-F1
#
_entry.id   AF-A0A7Y3EA19-F1
#
_cell.length_a   1.000
_cell.length_b   1.000
_cell.length_c   1.000
_cell.angle_alpha   90.00
_cell.angle_beta   90.00
_cell.angle_gamma   90.00
#
_symmetry.space_group_name_H-M   'P 1'
#
loop_
_entity.id
_entity.type
_entity.pdbx_description
1 polymer ?
#
loop_
_entity_poly.entity_id
_entity_poly.type
_entity_poly.pdbx_seq_one_letter_code
_entity_poly.pdbx_strand_id
1 'polypeptide(L)' 'MLASDKIAKAFEAICEEVDKIKKADLSEKTKKRLKTIVSIAKHQSDIRGAKKGSCVAHKKKCG' A
#
# COMPACT_ATOMS: atom_id res chain seq x y z
N MET A 1 -14.83 -12.41 4.89
CA MET A 1 -13.88 -11.29 4.68
C MET A 1 -12.47 -11.86 4.70
N LEU A 2 -11.66 -11.61 3.66
CA LEU A 2 -10.22 -11.91 3.73
C LEU A 2 -9.61 -11.09 4.89
N ALA A 3 -8.79 -11.73 5.73
CA ALA A 3 -8.14 -11.07 6.86
C ALA A 3 -7.34 -9.86 6.34
N SER A 4 -7.50 -8.69 6.96
CA SER A 4 -6.86 -7.44 6.53
C SER A 4 -5.35 -7.57 6.35
N ASP A 5 -4.70 -8.39 7.18
CA ASP A 5 -3.27 -8.69 7.10
C ASP A 5 -2.88 -9.45 5.82
N LYS A 6 -3.73 -10.37 5.34
CA LYS A 6 -3.49 -11.09 4.07
C LYS A 6 -3.57 -10.14 2.89
N ILE A 7 -4.48 -9.15 2.95
CA ILE A 7 -4.62 -8.13 1.92
C ILE A 7 -3.44 -7.15 1.95
N ALA A 8 -2.98 -6.73 3.13
CA ALA A 8 -1.81 -5.87 3.27
C ALA A 8 -0.56 -6.52 2.65
N LYS A 9 -0.30 -7.80 2.96
CA LYS A 9 0.80 -8.56 2.37
C LYS A 9 0.72 -8.70 0.85
N ALA A 10 -0.49 -8.83 0.30
CA ALA A 10 -0.67 -8.86 -1.15
C ALA A 10 -0.27 -7.52 -1.80
N PHE A 11 -0.56 -6.39 -1.15
CA PHE A 11 -0.13 -5.08 -1.64
C PHE A 11 1.37 -4.84 -1.47
N GLU A 12 2.00 -5.33 -0.41
CA GLU A 12 3.46 -5.34 -0.27
C GLU A 12 4.13 -6.13 -1.39
N ALA A 13 3.66 -7.34 -1.70
CA ALA A 13 4.18 -8.17 -2.79
C ALA A 13 4.07 -7.47 -4.15
N ILE A 14 2.98 -6.73 -4.40
CA ILE A 14 2.86 -5.90 -5.61
C ILE A 14 3.96 -4.83 -5.65
N CYS A 15 4.24 -4.17 -4.52
CA CYS A 15 5.30 -3.14 -4.48
C CYS A 15 6.68 -3.75 -4.77
N GLU A 16 6.98 -4.93 -4.22
CA GLU A 16 8.24 -5.65 -4.47
C GLU A 16 8.41 -6.04 -5.95
N GLU A 17 7.38 -6.59 -6.58
CA GLU A 17 7.42 -6.95 -8.01
C GLU A 17 7.61 -5.72 -8.89
N VAL A 18 6.96 -4.60 -8.57
CA VAL A 18 7.17 -3.35 -9.32
C VAL A 18 8.60 -2.83 -9.16
N ASP A 19 9.22 -2.95 -7.99
CA ASP A 19 10.61 -2.54 -7.79
C ASP A 19 11.61 -3.44 -8.54
N LYS A 20 11.31 -4.73 -8.72
CA LYS A 20 12.08 -5.63 -9.60
C LYS A 20 11.97 -5.19 -11.07
N ILE A 21 10.78 -4.79 -11.50
CA ILE A 21 10.50 -4.34 -12.87
C ILE A 21 11.12 -2.96 -13.17
N LYS A 22 11.31 -2.09 -12.17
CA LYS A 22 11.98 -0.78 -12.34
C LYS A 22 13.43 -0.88 -12.84
N LYS A 23 14.09 -2.03 -12.69
CA LYS A 23 15.42 -2.30 -13.24
C LYS A 23 15.41 -2.61 -14.74
N ALA A 24 14.23 -2.85 -15.32
CA ALA A 24 14.06 -3.05 -16.75
C ALA A 24 13.87 -1.71 -17.47
N ASP A 25 14.35 -1.62 -18.70
CA ASP A 25 14.08 -0.47 -19.57
C ASP A 25 12.61 -0.51 -20.00
N LEU A 26 11.79 0.29 -19.33
CA LEU A 26 10.35 0.39 -19.58
C LEU A 26 9.99 1.70 -20.26
N SER A 27 8.94 1.65 -21.08
CA SER A 27 8.34 2.87 -21.63
C SER A 27 7.86 3.82 -20.53
N GLU A 28 7.92 5.12 -20.78
CA GLU A 28 7.44 6.16 -19.85
C GLU A 28 5.96 5.99 -19.48
N LYS A 29 5.13 5.48 -20.41
CA LYS A 29 3.73 5.16 -20.17
C LYS A 29 3.59 4.03 -19.14
N THR A 30 4.42 3.00 -19.23
CA THR A 30 4.46 1.89 -18.28
C THR A 30 4.93 2.38 -16.90
N LYS A 31 5.98 3.20 -16.83
CA LYS A 31 6.48 3.78 -15.57
C LYS A 31 5.41 4.62 -14.86
N LYS A 32 4.66 5.45 -15.59
CA LYS A 32 3.55 6.24 -15.03
C LYS A 32 2.45 5.35 -14.43
N ARG A 33 2.05 4.30 -15.13
CA ARG A 33 1.04 3.35 -14.63
C ARG A 33 1.52 2.59 -13.39
N LEU A 34 2.78 2.15 -13.40
CA LEU A 34 3.40 1.48 -12.25
C LEU A 34 3.46 2.40 -11.02
N LYS A 35 3.80 3.69 -11.19
CA LYS A 35 3.74 4.67 -10.09
C LYS A 35 2.35 4.77 -9.46
N THR A 36 1.29 4.81 -10.29
CA THR A 36 -0.09 4.85 -9.79
C THR A 36 -0.43 3.57 -9.01
N ILE A 37 -0.09 2.40 -9.54
CA ILE A 37 -0.34 1.10 -8.88
C ILE A 37 0.39 1.02 -7.53
N VAL A 38 1.67 1.41 -7.48
CA VAL A 38 2.46 1.44 -6.24
C VAL A 38 1.87 2.42 -5.22
N SER A 39 1.41 3.59 -5.67
CA SER A 39 0.76 4.58 -4.79
C SER A 39 -0.49 4.00 -4.12
N ILE A 40 -1.34 3.33 -4.89
CA ILE A 40 -2.56 2.67 -4.38
C ILE A 40 -2.18 1.53 -3.43
N ALA A 41 -1.23 0.68 -3.82
CA ALA A 41 -0.80 -0.47 -3.02
C ALA A 41 -0.20 -0.04 -1.68
N LYS A 42 0.69 0.96 -1.67
CA LYS A 42 1.25 1.53 -0.43
C LYS A 42 0.16 2.08 0.48
N HIS A 43 -0.72 2.91 -0.06
CA HIS A 43 -1.82 3.49 0.71
C HIS A 43 -2.72 2.43 1.34
N GLN A 44 -3.03 1.35 0.61
CA GLN A 44 -3.83 0.25 1.15
C GLN A 44 -3.06 -0.60 2.16
N SER A 45 -1.76 -0.83 1.96
CA SER A 45 -0.92 -1.51 2.96
C SER A 45 -0.86 -0.71 4.26
N ASP A 46 -0.63 0.60 4.17
CA ASP A 46 -0.55 1.48 5.34
C ASP A 46 -1.85 1.48 6.14
N ILE A 47 -3.01 1.60 5.48
CA ILE A 47 -4.32 1.60 6.14
C ILE A 47 -4.61 0.25 6.80
N ARG A 48 -4.27 -0.86 6.13
CA ARG A 48 -4.65 -2.21 6.57
C ARG A 48 -3.66 -2.81 7.56
N GLY A 49 -2.39 -2.43 7.46
CA GLY A 49 -1.31 -2.79 8.38
C GLY A 49 -1.24 -1.88 9.60
N ALA A 50 -1.92 -0.72 9.60
CA ALA A 50 -2.07 0.10 10.79
C ALA A 50 -2.76 -0.72 11.90
N LYS A 51 -2.11 -0.76 13.08
CA LYS A 51 -2.69 -1.38 14.27
C LYS A 51 -4.06 -0.74 14.53
N LYS A 52 -5.12 -1.57 14.59
CA LYS A 52 -6.45 -1.09 15.00
C LYS A 52 -6.33 -0.32 16.32
N GLY A 53 -6.79 0.93 16.34
CA GLY A 53 -6.72 1.81 17.51
C GLY A 53 -5.47 2.69 17.62
N SER A 54 -4.52 2.65 16.66
CA SER A 54 -3.35 3.56 16.65
C SER A 54 -3.68 4.97 16.14
N CYS A 55 -4.91 5.20 15.68
CA CYS A 55 -5.37 6.51 15.24
C CYS A 55 -5.51 7.46 16.44
N VAL A 56 -4.50 8.31 16.65
CA VAL A 56 -4.49 9.36 17.68
C VAL A 56 -5.56 10.44 17.47
N ALA A 57 -6.20 10.50 16.29
CA ALA A 57 -7.28 11.45 16.02
C ALA A 57 -8.53 11.19 16.89
N HIS A 58 -8.77 9.94 17.31
CA HIS A 58 -9.88 9.59 18.20
C HIS A 58 -9.53 9.72 19.69
N LYS A 59 -8.33 10.21 20.04
CA LYS A 59 -7.90 10.33 21.45
C LYS A 59 -8.46 11.57 22.16
N LYS A 60 -9.32 12.38 21.51
CA LYS A 60 -9.84 13.63 22.10
C LYS A 60 -11.37 13.61 22.20
N LYS A 61 -11.82 13.59 23.47
CA LYS A 61 -13.14 13.90 24.04
C LYS A 61 -14.22 12.82 23.95
N CYS A 62 -14.14 11.84 24.86
CA CYS A 62 -15.30 11.53 25.69
C CYS A 62 -15.22 12.47 26.90
N GLY A 63 -16.13 13.43 26.97
CA GLY A 63 -16.37 14.33 28.09
C GLY A 63 -17.88 14.56 28.15
#